data_AF-A0A498FEZ8-F1
#
_entry.id   AF-A0A498FEZ8-F1
#
_cell.length_a   1.000
_cell.length_b   1.000
_cell.length_c   1.000
_cell.angle_alpha   90.00
_cell.angle_beta   90.00
_cell.angle_gamma   90.00
#
_symmetry.space_group_name_H-M   'P 1'
#
loop_
_entity.id
_entity.type
_entity.pdbx_description
1 polymer ?
#
loop_
_entity_poly.entity_id
_entity_poly.type
_entity_poly.pdbx_seq_one_letter_code
_entity_poly.pdbx_strand_id
1 'polypeptide(L)'
;MELPVSTVVVCETNRTRADLYGLWLDGYEARPALTNAQFDEAFDAGVAVLVLDDSFGGGDPEPVLDRVESAAPHCRVLGVRDRSGDGPAPERQRYHRALERPVFEGDLVECVETLSNRANYHLLLDKYYRTTILLSMHEWQADDGPTDEERYERLLDRAGRLREYLNGLRPRMRDEDVRAVAASIAVPEVGDGDAAASVETKYRPDECARCGRDWTVSGADGDAAEKIGAYVWRCGNCGHVDMRADPSHRRVSSFKG
;
A
#
# COMPACT_ATOMS: atom_id res chain seq x y z
N MET A 1 -10.24 -12.63 -8.44
CA MET A 1 -9.47 -12.31 -7.22
C MET A 1 -10.25 -11.23 -6.50
N GLU A 2 -10.77 -11.56 -5.33
CA GLU A 2 -11.50 -10.62 -4.49
C GLU A 2 -10.48 -9.74 -3.75
N LEU A 3 -10.68 -8.43 -3.79
CA LEU A 3 -9.78 -7.48 -3.15
C LEU A 3 -10.08 -7.45 -1.63
N PRO A 4 -9.05 -7.43 -0.76
CA PRO A 4 -9.24 -7.32 0.68
C PRO A 4 -10.13 -6.16 1.14
N VAL A 5 -10.09 -5.05 0.41
CA VAL A 5 -10.93 -3.87 0.62
C VAL A 5 -11.47 -3.38 -0.71
N SER A 6 -12.77 -3.08 -0.77
CA SER A 6 -13.48 -2.69 -2.00
C SER A 6 -14.52 -1.58 -1.77
N THR A 7 -14.73 -1.18 -0.53
CA THR A 7 -15.65 -0.11 -0.17
C THR A 7 -15.09 1.25 -0.57
N VAL A 8 -15.96 2.10 -1.11
CA VAL A 8 -15.67 3.49 -1.43
C VAL A 8 -16.65 4.38 -0.67
N VAL A 9 -16.15 5.30 0.14
CA VAL A 9 -17.02 6.29 0.81
C VAL A 9 -17.01 7.58 -0.01
N VAL A 10 -18.20 8.11 -0.30
CA VAL A 10 -18.38 9.34 -1.08
C VAL A 10 -18.89 10.43 -0.15
N CYS A 11 -17.98 11.31 0.30
CA CYS A 11 -18.27 12.49 1.10
C CYS A 11 -18.61 13.68 0.20
N GLU A 12 -19.90 13.91 0.02
CA GLU A 12 -20.43 14.90 -0.92
C GLU A 12 -21.72 15.52 -0.34
N THR A 13 -21.71 16.85 -0.16
CA THR A 13 -22.80 17.58 0.49
C THR A 13 -24.06 17.66 -0.39
N ASN A 14 -23.90 17.58 -1.71
CA ASN A 14 -25.01 17.57 -2.66
C ASN A 14 -25.48 16.13 -2.94
N ARG A 15 -26.69 15.82 -2.46
CA ARG A 15 -27.32 14.50 -2.65
C ARG A 15 -27.30 14.00 -4.09
N THR A 16 -27.70 14.84 -5.06
CA THR A 16 -27.76 14.45 -6.46
C THR A 16 -26.38 14.02 -7.00
N ARG A 17 -25.32 14.71 -6.58
CA ARG A 17 -23.95 14.34 -6.96
C ARG A 17 -23.46 13.09 -6.25
N ALA A 18 -23.76 12.95 -4.95
CA ALA A 18 -23.43 11.75 -4.20
C ALA A 18 -24.08 10.50 -4.83
N ASP A 19 -25.36 10.60 -5.19
CA ASP A 19 -26.11 9.53 -5.86
C ASP A 19 -25.54 9.23 -7.26
N LEU A 20 -25.17 10.28 -8.02
CA LEU A 20 -24.55 10.12 -9.35
C LEU A 20 -23.18 9.42 -9.26
N TYR A 21 -22.32 9.81 -8.32
CA TYR A 21 -21.03 9.16 -8.11
C TYR A 21 -21.22 7.72 -7.64
N GLY A 22 -22.21 7.46 -6.77
CA GLY A 22 -22.58 6.10 -6.38
C GLY A 22 -22.99 5.24 -7.56
N LEU A 23 -23.74 5.79 -8.53
CA LEU A 23 -24.13 5.10 -9.76
C LEU A 23 -22.92 4.77 -10.65
N TRP A 24 -21.99 5.72 -10.82
CA TRP A 24 -20.78 5.50 -11.62
C TRP A 24 -19.80 4.50 -10.99
N LEU A 25 -19.92 4.26 -9.69
CA LEU A 25 -19.06 3.36 -8.92
C LEU A 25 -19.78 2.03 -8.61
N ASP A 26 -20.68 1.57 -9.47
CA ASP A 26 -21.44 0.33 -9.33
C ASP A 26 -20.58 -0.94 -9.17
N GLY A 27 -19.36 -0.92 -9.71
CA GLY A 27 -18.34 -1.96 -9.53
C GLY A 27 -17.71 -2.00 -8.13
N TYR A 28 -18.06 -1.07 -7.24
CA TYR A 28 -17.57 -0.95 -5.87
C TYR A 28 -18.74 -0.93 -4.87
N GLU A 29 -18.45 -1.22 -3.60
CA GLU A 29 -19.41 -0.99 -2.53
C GLU A 29 -19.39 0.50 -2.14
N ALA A 30 -20.08 1.33 -2.93
CA ALA A 30 -20.14 2.77 -2.72
C ALA A 30 -21.12 3.15 -1.59
N ARG A 31 -20.64 3.91 -0.60
CA ARG A 31 -21.40 4.38 0.56
C ARG A 31 -21.44 5.93 0.58
N PRO A 32 -22.58 6.58 0.31
CA PRO A 32 -22.66 8.03 0.34
C PRO A 32 -22.71 8.56 1.78
N ALA A 33 -22.01 9.66 2.02
CA ALA A 33 -22.06 10.45 3.24
C ALA A 33 -22.24 11.93 2.88
N LEU A 34 -23.31 12.55 3.38
CA LEU A 34 -23.61 13.97 3.15
C LEU A 34 -23.21 14.86 4.35
N THR A 35 -22.91 14.24 5.49
CA THR A 35 -22.53 14.92 6.73
C THR A 35 -21.41 14.15 7.45
N ASN A 36 -20.70 14.80 8.37
CA ASN A 36 -19.66 14.16 9.17
C ASN A 36 -20.20 12.95 9.97
N ALA A 37 -21.41 13.04 10.52
CA ALA A 37 -22.03 11.92 11.23
C ALA A 37 -22.27 10.70 10.31
N GLN A 38 -22.71 10.94 9.07
CA GLN A 38 -22.86 9.86 8.09
C GLN A 38 -21.52 9.29 7.64
N PHE A 39 -20.48 10.12 7.56
CA PHE A 39 -19.12 9.66 7.31
C PHE A 39 -18.64 8.74 8.43
N ASP A 40 -18.84 9.11 9.69
CA ASP A 40 -18.46 8.29 10.85
C ASP A 40 -19.17 6.92 10.88
N GLU A 41 -20.42 6.87 10.41
CA GLU A 41 -21.18 5.62 10.26
C GLU A 41 -20.72 4.76 9.07
N ALA A 42 -20.38 5.40 7.95
CA ALA A 42 -20.02 4.72 6.70
C ALA A 42 -18.55 4.25 6.66
N PHE A 43 -17.68 4.89 7.44
CA PHE A 43 -16.23 4.73 7.37
C PHE A 43 -15.68 3.72 8.38
N ASP A 44 -14.98 2.71 7.87
CA ASP A 44 -14.32 1.67 8.64
C ASP A 44 -12.97 1.26 8.01
N ALA A 45 -12.27 0.30 8.61
CA ALA A 45 -11.00 -0.22 8.10
C ALA A 45 -11.12 -1.07 6.81
N GLY A 46 -12.33 -1.26 6.28
CA GLY A 46 -12.63 -1.90 5.00
C GLY A 46 -12.71 -0.93 3.82
N VAL A 47 -12.60 0.38 4.07
CA VAL A 47 -12.67 1.42 3.03
C VAL A 47 -11.34 1.53 2.29
N ALA A 48 -11.38 1.30 0.97
CA ALA A 48 -10.23 1.41 0.09
C ALA A 48 -9.99 2.86 -0.36
N VAL A 49 -11.08 3.57 -0.71
CA VAL A 49 -11.02 4.93 -1.26
C VAL A 49 -12.05 5.82 -0.59
N LEU A 50 -11.63 7.04 -0.24
CA LEU A 50 -12.51 8.12 0.17
C LEU A 50 -12.56 9.15 -0.97
N VAL A 51 -13.74 9.39 -1.54
CA VAL A 51 -13.99 10.53 -2.42
C VAL A 51 -14.46 11.68 -1.55
N LEU A 52 -13.68 12.76 -1.47
CA LEU A 52 -13.91 13.88 -0.57
C LEU A 52 -14.11 15.16 -1.34
N ASP A 53 -15.31 15.71 -1.28
CA ASP A 53 -15.59 17.05 -1.78
C ASP A 53 -14.94 18.13 -0.92
N ASP A 54 -14.39 19.16 -1.55
CA ASP A 54 -13.71 20.28 -0.87
C ASP A 54 -14.64 21.12 0.01
N SER A 55 -15.96 21.10 -0.26
CA SER A 55 -16.98 21.78 0.56
C SER A 55 -17.51 20.92 1.72
N PHE A 56 -17.11 19.64 1.80
CA PHE A 56 -17.58 18.72 2.83
C PHE A 56 -17.19 19.19 4.24
N GLY A 57 -18.03 18.89 5.24
CA GLY A 57 -17.76 19.26 6.63
C GLY A 57 -17.74 20.78 6.90
N GLY A 58 -18.25 21.61 5.98
CA GLY A 58 -18.17 23.07 6.07
C GLY A 58 -16.90 23.65 5.43
N GLY A 59 -16.18 22.86 4.63
CA GLY A 59 -14.99 23.29 3.89
C GLY A 59 -13.67 22.98 4.59
N ASP A 60 -13.71 22.37 5.78
CA ASP A 60 -12.52 21.89 6.50
C ASP A 60 -12.38 20.37 6.35
N PRO A 61 -11.45 19.88 5.52
CA PRO A 61 -11.25 18.45 5.32
C PRO A 61 -10.44 17.78 6.44
N GLU A 62 -9.76 18.54 7.31
CA GLU A 62 -8.76 17.99 8.24
C GLU A 62 -9.35 16.96 9.23
N PRO A 63 -10.52 17.17 9.86
CA PRO A 63 -11.10 16.17 10.76
C PRO A 63 -11.38 14.82 10.07
N VAL A 64 -11.79 14.85 8.81
CA VAL A 64 -12.04 13.65 8.00
C VAL A 64 -10.72 12.98 7.66
N LEU A 65 -9.71 13.75 7.24
CA LEU A 65 -8.39 13.23 6.88
C LEU A 65 -7.67 12.58 8.08
N ASP A 66 -7.74 13.19 9.27
CA ASP A 66 -7.18 12.63 10.50
C ASP A 66 -7.88 11.32 10.90
N ARG A 67 -9.20 11.26 10.71
CA ARG A 67 -9.96 10.03 10.95
C ARG A 67 -9.55 8.91 9.98
N VAL A 68 -9.33 9.25 8.70
CA VAL A 68 -8.85 8.30 7.70
C VAL A 68 -7.47 7.77 8.06
N GLU A 69 -6.53 8.66 8.38
CA GLU A 69 -5.15 8.29 8.69
C GLU A 69 -5.07 7.39 9.94
N SER A 70 -5.85 7.70 10.98
CA SER A 70 -5.86 6.93 12.23
C SER A 70 -6.54 5.57 12.12
N ALA A 71 -7.64 5.45 11.38
CA ALA A 71 -8.46 4.23 11.37
C ALA A 71 -8.22 3.32 10.16
N ALA A 72 -7.81 3.88 9.02
CA ALA A 72 -7.50 3.13 7.82
C ALA A 72 -6.29 3.74 7.07
N PRO A 73 -5.05 3.55 7.56
CA PRO A 73 -3.83 4.10 6.93
C PRO A 73 -3.61 3.68 5.47
N HIS A 74 -4.27 2.59 5.04
CA HIS A 74 -4.24 2.10 3.67
C HIS A 74 -5.22 2.81 2.74
N CYS A 75 -6.26 3.45 3.29
CA CYS A 75 -7.25 4.19 2.52
C CYS A 75 -6.58 5.31 1.72
N ARG A 76 -7.14 5.59 0.55
CA ARG A 76 -6.62 6.60 -0.38
C ARG A 76 -7.69 7.66 -0.62
N VAL A 77 -7.30 8.92 -0.50
CA VAL A 77 -8.21 10.06 -0.60
C VAL A 77 -8.16 10.66 -2.00
N LEU A 78 -9.31 10.70 -2.67
CA LEU A 78 -9.57 11.40 -3.92
C LEU A 78 -10.31 12.70 -3.61
N GLY A 79 -9.64 13.84 -3.75
CA GLY A 79 -10.29 15.14 -3.62
C GLY A 79 -11.14 15.48 -4.83
N VAL A 80 -12.31 16.08 -4.61
CA VAL A 80 -13.10 16.74 -5.65
C VAL A 80 -13.14 18.21 -5.31
N ARG A 81 -12.68 19.04 -6.23
CA ARG A 81 -12.57 20.48 -6.00
C ARG A 81 -13.11 21.30 -7.14
N ASP A 82 -13.47 22.54 -6.86
CA ASP A 82 -13.73 23.49 -7.94
C ASP A 82 -12.46 23.80 -8.72
N ARG A 83 -12.64 24.10 -10.02
CA ARG A 83 -11.53 24.56 -10.87
C ARG A 83 -11.00 25.87 -10.29
N SER A 84 -9.76 25.85 -9.82
CA SER A 84 -9.10 27.07 -9.35
C SER A 84 -9.01 28.07 -10.51
N GLY A 85 -9.41 29.34 -10.27
CA GLY A 85 -9.08 30.43 -11.20
C GLY A 85 -7.57 30.71 -11.21
N ASP A 86 -7.14 31.82 -11.84
CA ASP A 86 -5.73 32.28 -11.87
C ASP A 86 -5.12 32.63 -10.48
N GLY A 87 -5.80 32.30 -9.38
CA GLY A 87 -5.31 32.46 -8.02
C GLY A 87 -4.31 31.36 -7.62
N PRO A 88 -3.53 31.59 -6.55
CA PRO A 88 -2.64 30.56 -6.02
C PRO A 88 -3.46 29.31 -5.65
N ALA A 89 -3.02 28.14 -6.12
CA ALA A 89 -3.65 26.88 -5.77
C ALA A 89 -3.71 26.74 -4.24
N PRO A 90 -4.84 26.28 -3.66
CA PRO A 90 -4.91 26.04 -2.23
C PRO A 90 -3.76 25.13 -1.79
N GLU A 91 -3.29 25.33 -0.56
CA GLU A 91 -2.25 24.50 0.05
C GLU A 91 -2.52 23.02 -0.19
N ARG A 92 -1.46 22.23 -0.38
CA ARG A 92 -1.53 20.83 -0.78
C ARG A 92 -2.27 20.02 0.28
N GLN A 93 -3.59 19.95 0.16
CA GLN A 93 -4.45 19.04 0.92
C GLN A 93 -3.88 17.62 0.80
N ARG A 94 -4.02 16.81 1.86
CA ARG A 94 -3.47 15.43 1.96
C ARG A 94 -4.18 14.42 1.03
N TYR A 95 -4.52 14.85 -0.17
CA TYR A 95 -5.15 14.04 -1.20
C TYR A 95 -4.08 13.25 -1.96
N HIS A 96 -4.41 12.01 -2.27
CA HIS A 96 -3.56 11.14 -3.07
C HIS A 96 -3.73 11.44 -4.57
N ARG A 97 -4.90 11.96 -4.95
CA ARG A 97 -5.22 12.51 -6.28
C ARG A 97 -6.38 13.50 -6.11
N ALA A 98 -6.57 14.40 -7.07
CA ALA A 98 -7.72 15.30 -7.09
C ALA A 98 -8.34 15.38 -8.49
N LEU A 99 -9.65 15.56 -8.54
CA LEU A 99 -10.43 15.88 -9.73
C LEU A 99 -10.99 17.29 -9.61
N GLU A 100 -10.98 18.01 -10.72
CA GLU A 100 -11.59 19.33 -10.80
C GLU A 100 -12.99 19.23 -11.41
N ARG A 101 -13.94 20.00 -10.87
CA ARG A 101 -15.28 20.11 -11.44
C ARG A 101 -15.19 20.79 -12.82
N PRO A 102 -15.95 20.34 -13.84
CA PRO A 102 -16.91 19.24 -13.80
C PRO A 102 -16.24 17.86 -13.77
N VAL A 103 -16.76 16.96 -12.91
CA VAL A 103 -16.29 15.57 -12.81
C VAL A 103 -17.01 14.71 -13.83
N PHE A 104 -16.26 13.92 -14.59
CA PHE A 104 -16.77 12.96 -15.56
C PHE A 104 -16.66 11.52 -15.02
N GLU A 105 -17.56 10.66 -15.49
CA GLU A 105 -17.63 9.25 -15.08
C GLU A 105 -16.31 8.51 -15.26
N GLY A 106 -15.72 8.57 -16.46
CA GLY A 106 -14.47 7.88 -16.77
C GLY A 106 -13.32 8.30 -15.86
N ASP A 107 -13.20 9.61 -15.59
CA ASP A 107 -12.14 10.15 -14.72
C ASP A 107 -12.31 9.69 -13.27
N LEU A 108 -13.55 9.69 -12.76
CA LEU A 108 -13.84 9.21 -11.40
C LEU A 108 -13.53 7.72 -11.26
N VAL A 109 -14.02 6.90 -12.19
CA VAL A 109 -13.84 5.45 -12.17
C VAL A 109 -12.36 5.08 -12.28
N GLU A 110 -11.62 5.69 -13.20
CA GLU A 110 -10.18 5.43 -13.37
C GLU A 110 -9.38 5.83 -12.12
N CYS A 111 -9.72 6.98 -11.53
CA CYS A 111 -9.06 7.44 -10.30
C CYS A 111 -9.35 6.49 -9.14
N VAL A 112 -10.61 6.10 -8.94
CA VAL A 112 -11.00 5.17 -7.87
C VAL A 112 -10.35 3.80 -8.09
N GLU A 113 -10.30 3.28 -9.31
CA GLU A 113 -9.62 2.01 -9.62
C GLU A 113 -8.13 2.07 -9.29
N THR A 114 -7.44 3.13 -9.74
CA THR A 114 -6.02 3.33 -9.44
C THR A 114 -5.77 3.39 -7.94
N LEU A 115 -6.57 4.17 -7.21
CA LEU A 115 -6.43 4.35 -5.77
C LEU A 115 -6.81 3.09 -4.99
N SER A 116 -7.82 2.35 -5.43
CA SER A 116 -8.23 1.06 -4.84
C SER A 116 -7.13 0.02 -4.99
N ASN A 117 -6.50 -0.07 -6.16
CA ASN A 117 -5.33 -0.93 -6.37
C ASN A 117 -4.17 -0.53 -5.43
N ARG A 118 -3.89 0.77 -5.25
CA ARG A 118 -2.88 1.25 -4.29
C ARG A 118 -3.23 0.90 -2.85
N ALA A 119 -4.49 1.06 -2.43
CA ALA A 119 -4.95 0.75 -1.08
C ALA A 119 -4.79 -0.74 -0.76
N ASN A 120 -5.23 -1.60 -1.67
CA ASN A 120 -5.12 -3.05 -1.52
C ASN A 120 -3.66 -3.52 -1.53
N TYR A 121 -2.83 -2.96 -2.41
CA TYR A 121 -1.40 -3.29 -2.46
C TYR A 121 -0.70 -2.89 -1.16
N HIS A 122 -1.03 -1.71 -0.60
CA HIS A 122 -0.53 -1.29 0.72
C HIS A 122 -0.95 -2.30 1.79
N LEU A 123 -2.24 -2.57 1.93
CA LEU A 123 -2.77 -3.45 2.97
C LEU A 123 -2.16 -4.87 2.88
N LEU A 124 -1.99 -5.39 1.67
CA LEU A 124 -1.36 -6.70 1.45
C LEU A 124 0.12 -6.69 1.83
N LEU A 125 0.86 -5.64 1.47
CA LEU A 125 2.26 -5.49 1.86
C LEU A 125 2.42 -5.40 3.38
N ASP A 126 1.64 -4.55 4.06
CA ASP A 126 1.68 -4.44 5.53
C ASP A 126 1.40 -5.80 6.21
N LYS A 127 0.35 -6.50 5.77
CA LYS A 127 0.03 -7.84 6.27
C LYS A 127 1.16 -8.84 6.00
N TYR A 128 1.79 -8.77 4.83
CA TYR A 128 2.90 -9.63 4.47
C TYR A 128 4.11 -9.37 5.36
N TYR A 129 4.51 -8.11 5.53
CA TYR A 129 5.61 -7.71 6.41
C TYR A 129 5.44 -8.21 7.83
N ARG A 130 4.27 -7.95 8.45
CA ARG A 130 3.96 -8.43 9.79
C ARG A 130 4.04 -9.95 9.90
N THR A 131 3.57 -10.67 8.87
CA THR A 131 3.64 -12.14 8.83
C THR A 131 5.08 -12.63 8.75
N THR A 132 5.92 -11.99 7.92
CA THR A 132 7.34 -12.36 7.79
C THR A 132 8.16 -12.07 9.04
N ILE A 133 7.87 -10.98 9.76
CA ILE A 133 8.51 -10.68 11.04
C ILE A 133 8.18 -11.78 12.06
N LEU A 134 6.93 -12.23 12.12
CA LEU A 134 6.52 -13.32 13.01
C LEU A 134 7.19 -14.66 12.65
N LEU A 135 7.36 -14.95 11.36
CA LEU A 135 8.11 -16.12 10.89
C LEU A 135 9.56 -16.06 11.37
N SER A 136 10.24 -14.93 11.18
CA SER A 136 11.61 -14.75 11.66
C SER A 136 11.70 -14.94 13.18
N MET A 137 10.79 -14.37 13.97
CA MET A 137 10.81 -14.58 15.43
C MET A 137 10.71 -16.07 15.83
N HIS A 138 9.89 -16.85 15.12
CA HIS A 138 9.78 -18.30 15.33
C HIS A 138 11.07 -19.04 14.96
N GLU A 139 11.69 -18.70 13.83
CA GLU A 139 12.97 -19.30 13.40
C GLU A 139 14.08 -19.06 14.42
N TRP A 140 14.12 -17.89 15.07
CA TRP A 140 15.11 -17.59 16.11
C TRP A 140 14.82 -18.33 17.42
N GLN A 141 13.55 -18.52 17.79
CA GLN A 141 13.18 -19.27 18.99
C GLN A 141 13.37 -20.79 18.83
N ALA A 142 13.35 -21.28 17.60
CA ALA A 142 13.61 -22.69 17.28
C ALA A 142 15.02 -23.16 17.65
N ASP A 143 15.99 -22.24 17.65
CA ASP A 143 17.36 -22.54 18.08
C ASP A 143 17.47 -22.73 19.61
N ASP A 144 16.49 -22.28 20.41
CA ASP A 144 16.51 -22.28 21.88
C ASP A 144 15.46 -23.21 22.55
N GLY A 145 14.61 -23.93 21.80
CA GLY A 145 13.61 -24.84 22.38
C GLY A 145 12.58 -25.42 21.38
N PRO A 146 11.65 -26.29 21.84
CA PRO A 146 10.66 -26.91 20.96
C PRO A 146 9.74 -25.86 20.32
N THR A 147 9.65 -25.87 19.00
CA THR A 147 8.83 -24.98 18.19
C THR A 147 7.36 -25.39 18.15
N ASP A 148 6.47 -24.40 18.11
CA ASP A 148 5.07 -24.58 17.71
C ASP A 148 5.00 -24.72 16.18
N GLU A 149 5.31 -25.93 15.70
CA GLU A 149 5.41 -26.26 14.26
C GLU A 149 4.11 -25.92 13.50
N GLU A 150 2.94 -26.20 14.09
CA GLU A 150 1.65 -25.88 13.47
C GLU A 150 1.48 -24.36 13.26
N ARG A 151 1.94 -23.55 14.22
CA ARG A 151 1.91 -22.09 14.08
C ARG A 151 2.88 -21.60 13.01
N TYR A 152 4.05 -22.22 12.89
CA TYR A 152 5.01 -21.91 11.85
C TYR A 152 4.43 -22.20 10.45
N GLU A 153 3.86 -23.40 10.25
CA GLU A 153 3.21 -23.79 9.00
C GLU A 153 2.06 -22.83 8.62
N ARG A 154 1.20 -22.46 9.57
CA ARG A 154 0.13 -21.47 9.34
C ARG A 154 0.65 -20.11 8.89
N LEU A 155 1.77 -19.66 9.44
CA LEU A 155 2.40 -18.39 9.06
C LEU A 155 3.02 -18.46 7.67
N LEU A 156 3.67 -19.59 7.31
CA LEU A 156 4.21 -19.82 5.97
C LEU A 156 3.11 -19.79 4.91
N ASP A 157 2.04 -20.55 5.14
CA ASP A 157 0.88 -20.60 4.26
C ASP A 157 0.20 -19.23 4.10
N ARG A 158 0.09 -18.47 5.20
CA ARG A 158 -0.38 -17.07 5.14
C ARG A 158 0.54 -16.18 4.32
N ALA A 159 1.86 -16.26 4.49
CA ALA A 159 2.82 -15.48 3.72
C ALA A 159 2.76 -15.83 2.23
N GLY A 160 2.63 -17.12 1.90
CA GLY A 160 2.44 -17.62 0.55
C GLY A 160 1.22 -17.02 -0.13
N ARG A 161 0.04 -17.09 0.52
CA ARG A 161 -1.19 -16.46 -0.01
C ARG A 161 -1.04 -14.96 -0.23
N LEU A 162 -0.47 -14.24 0.73
CA LEU A 162 -0.28 -12.78 0.61
C LEU A 162 0.63 -12.44 -0.57
N ARG A 163 1.70 -13.22 -0.79
CA ARG A 163 2.60 -13.08 -1.94
C ARG A 163 1.87 -13.34 -3.26
N GLU A 164 1.01 -14.35 -3.34
CA GLU A 164 0.18 -14.62 -4.52
C GLU A 164 -0.77 -13.46 -4.84
N TYR A 165 -1.44 -12.90 -3.83
CA TYR A 165 -2.30 -11.74 -4.02
C TYR A 165 -1.52 -10.52 -4.50
N LEU A 166 -0.34 -10.24 -3.92
CA LEU A 166 0.54 -9.15 -4.36
C LEU A 166 0.98 -9.34 -5.82
N ASN A 167 1.36 -10.56 -6.20
CA ASN A 167 1.76 -10.89 -7.57
C ASN A 167 0.61 -10.80 -8.56
N GLY A 168 -0.63 -11.09 -8.15
CA GLY A 168 -1.81 -10.92 -9.00
C GLY A 168 -2.26 -9.46 -9.17
N LEU A 169 -2.01 -8.60 -8.16
CA LEU A 169 -2.34 -7.19 -8.21
C LEU A 169 -1.29 -6.36 -8.97
N ARG A 170 -0.01 -6.73 -8.84
CA ARG A 170 1.13 -6.00 -9.44
C ARG A 170 0.99 -5.68 -10.94
N PRO A 171 0.50 -6.58 -11.81
CA PRO A 171 0.34 -6.32 -13.25
C PRO A 171 -0.70 -5.23 -13.58
N ARG A 172 -1.62 -4.95 -12.66
CA ARG A 172 -2.67 -3.92 -12.82
C ARG A 172 -2.21 -2.53 -12.40
N MET A 173 -1.00 -2.42 -11.86
CA MET A 173 -0.46 -1.20 -11.29
C MET A 173 0.68 -0.66 -12.16
N ARG A 174 0.65 0.66 -12.39
CA ARG A 174 1.79 1.36 -12.99
C ARG A 174 2.89 1.51 -11.95
N ASP A 175 4.10 1.82 -12.41
CA ASP A 175 5.26 1.87 -11.54
C ASP A 175 5.25 3.05 -10.58
N GLU A 176 4.63 4.15 -11.00
CA GLU A 176 4.33 5.25 -10.10
C GLU A 176 3.38 4.84 -8.98
N ASP A 177 2.43 3.94 -9.23
CA ASP A 177 1.48 3.47 -8.22
C ASP A 177 2.21 2.61 -7.18
N VAL A 178 3.11 1.73 -7.63
CA VAL A 178 3.96 0.92 -6.75
C VAL A 178 4.91 1.79 -5.92
N ARG A 179 5.55 2.78 -6.55
CA ARG A 179 6.44 3.73 -5.83
C ARG A 179 5.68 4.54 -4.79
N ALA A 180 4.48 5.01 -5.11
CA ALA A 180 3.64 5.75 -4.18
C ALA A 180 3.28 4.91 -2.94
N VAL A 181 2.96 3.63 -3.14
CA VAL A 181 2.70 2.73 -2.01
C VAL A 181 3.96 2.46 -1.19
N ALA A 182 5.09 2.17 -1.84
CA ALA A 182 6.35 1.91 -1.13
C ALA A 182 6.77 3.09 -0.24
N ALA A 183 6.59 4.33 -0.71
CA ALA A 183 6.87 5.52 0.08
C ALA A 183 5.98 5.65 1.34
N SER A 184 4.74 5.15 1.29
CA SER A 184 3.81 5.17 2.43
C SER A 184 4.06 4.08 3.49
N ILE A 185 4.82 3.04 3.16
CA ILE A 185 5.14 1.92 4.07
C ILE A 185 6.54 2.10 4.70
N ALA A 186 7.20 3.25 4.49
CA ALA A 186 8.46 3.55 5.15
C ALA A 186 8.29 3.41 6.67
N VAL A 187 8.91 2.36 7.20
CA VAL A 187 8.92 2.01 8.61
C VAL A 187 9.56 3.18 9.36
N PRO A 188 9.05 3.61 10.53
CA PRO A 188 9.80 4.51 11.38
C PRO A 188 11.18 3.89 11.61
N GLU A 189 12.25 4.63 11.30
CA GLU A 189 13.61 4.23 11.63
C GLU A 189 13.59 3.72 13.08
N VAL A 190 13.84 2.43 13.25
CA VAL A 190 14.04 1.86 14.58
C VAL A 190 15.23 2.62 15.14
N GLY A 191 14.97 3.44 16.15
CA GLY A 191 15.92 4.40 16.68
C GLY A 191 17.28 3.77 16.92
N ASP A 192 18.30 4.54 16.56
CA ASP A 192 19.73 4.26 16.67
C ASP A 192 20.06 3.61 18.03
N GLY A 193 20.03 2.28 18.03
CA GLY A 193 20.23 1.41 19.17
C GLY A 193 21.28 0.39 18.79
N ASP A 194 22.52 0.88 18.76
CA ASP A 194 23.80 0.17 18.78
C ASP A 194 23.72 -1.35 18.54
N ALA A 195 23.41 -1.72 17.30
CA ALA A 195 23.60 -3.05 16.74
C ALA A 195 23.85 -2.93 15.24
N ALA A 196 24.86 -2.14 14.89
CA ALA A 196 25.55 -2.26 13.61
C ALA A 196 26.35 -3.58 13.57
N ALA A 197 25.64 -4.71 13.59
CA ALA A 197 26.09 -5.89 12.90
C ALA A 197 25.29 -5.91 11.59
N SER A 198 25.96 -5.61 10.48
CA SER A 198 25.43 -5.83 9.15
C SER A 198 25.00 -7.29 9.04
N VAL A 199 23.71 -7.56 9.29
CA VAL A 199 23.09 -8.83 8.93
C VAL A 199 23.03 -8.81 7.41
N GLU A 200 24.13 -9.17 6.76
CA GLU A 200 24.14 -9.70 5.40
C GLU A 200 23.13 -10.83 5.40
N THR A 201 21.90 -10.48 5.06
CA THR A 201 20.81 -11.42 5.12
C THR A 201 21.06 -12.32 3.93
N LYS A 202 21.35 -13.61 4.17
CA LYS A 202 21.59 -14.65 3.15
C LYS A 202 20.55 -14.69 2.01
N TYR A 203 19.43 -14.00 2.19
CA TYR A 203 18.28 -13.92 1.30
C TYR A 203 18.21 -12.61 0.48
N ARG A 204 19.15 -11.68 0.65
CA ARG A 204 19.22 -10.44 -0.14
C ARG A 204 19.47 -10.79 -1.63
N PRO A 205 18.62 -10.34 -2.57
CA PRO A 205 18.87 -10.54 -3.99
C PRO A 205 20.15 -9.85 -4.47
N ASP A 206 20.83 -10.50 -5.41
CA ASP A 206 22.04 -9.95 -6.04
C ASP A 206 21.71 -8.81 -7.02
N GLU A 207 20.50 -8.80 -7.59
CA GLU A 207 20.04 -7.79 -8.53
C GLU A 207 18.53 -7.52 -8.35
N CYS A 208 18.09 -6.36 -8.82
CA CYS A 208 16.67 -6.07 -8.92
C CYS A 208 16.02 -6.96 -9.98
N ALA A 209 15.05 -7.80 -9.59
CA ALA A 209 14.29 -8.66 -10.50
C ALA A 209 13.57 -7.94 -11.66
N ARG A 210 13.51 -6.61 -11.60
CA ARG A 210 12.84 -5.78 -12.59
C ARG A 210 13.81 -5.06 -13.53
N CYS A 211 14.72 -4.26 -12.98
CA CYS A 211 15.61 -3.42 -13.80
C CYS A 211 17.01 -4.02 -13.98
N GLY A 212 17.28 -5.19 -13.40
CA GLY A 212 18.59 -5.85 -13.47
C GLY A 212 19.70 -5.04 -12.81
N ARG A 213 19.36 -4.07 -11.95
CA ARG A 213 20.38 -3.29 -11.23
C ARG A 213 21.07 -4.21 -10.26
N ASP A 214 22.37 -4.37 -10.43
CA ASP A 214 23.24 -5.07 -9.50
C ASP A 214 23.24 -4.38 -8.12
N TRP A 215 22.95 -5.18 -7.09
CA TRP A 215 22.89 -4.78 -5.69
C TRP A 215 24.10 -5.25 -4.89
N THR A 216 25.00 -6.02 -5.51
CA THR A 216 26.25 -6.48 -4.89
C THR A 216 27.35 -5.42 -4.89
N VAL A 217 27.20 -4.36 -5.69
CA VAL A 217 28.18 -3.29 -5.84
C VAL A 217 27.67 -2.01 -5.18
N SER A 218 28.32 -1.58 -4.09
CA SER A 218 28.08 -0.25 -3.51
C SER A 218 28.67 0.82 -4.43
N GLY A 219 27.81 1.52 -5.18
CA GLY A 219 28.19 2.63 -6.05
C GLY A 219 28.29 3.95 -5.29
N ALA A 220 28.92 4.96 -5.90
CA ALA A 220 29.09 6.30 -5.33
C ALA A 220 27.77 7.11 -5.15
N ASP A 221 26.64 6.60 -5.64
CA ASP A 221 25.33 7.27 -5.67
C ASP A 221 24.34 6.78 -4.58
N GLY A 222 24.83 6.18 -3.50
CA GLY A 222 24.01 5.67 -2.39
C GLY A 222 23.66 4.18 -2.50
N ASP A 223 22.97 3.65 -1.48
CA ASP A 223 22.67 2.22 -1.38
C ASP A 223 21.82 1.72 -2.56
N ALA A 224 22.34 0.73 -3.29
CA ALA A 224 21.69 0.16 -4.47
C ALA A 224 20.34 -0.51 -4.15
N ALA A 225 20.16 -0.94 -2.90
CA ALA A 225 18.93 -1.52 -2.37
C ALA A 225 18.74 -1.15 -0.90
N GLU A 226 17.57 -0.64 -0.59
CA GLU A 226 17.15 -0.29 0.77
C GLU A 226 16.41 -1.48 1.38
N LYS A 227 16.85 -1.98 2.54
CA LYS A 227 16.14 -3.05 3.26
C LYS A 227 14.95 -2.43 4.00
N ILE A 228 13.73 -2.77 3.59
CA ILE A 228 12.49 -2.25 4.20
C ILE A 228 11.77 -3.32 5.04
N GLY A 229 12.29 -4.55 5.08
CA GLY A 229 11.79 -5.64 5.91
C GLY A 229 12.75 -6.83 5.95
N ALA A 230 12.43 -7.86 6.74
CA ALA A 230 13.30 -9.01 6.97
C ALA A 230 13.77 -9.70 5.66
N TYR A 231 12.87 -9.82 4.68
CA TYR A 231 13.11 -10.44 3.37
C TYR A 231 12.69 -9.57 2.19
N VAL A 232 12.71 -8.25 2.39
CA VAL A 232 12.18 -7.32 1.40
C VAL A 232 13.08 -6.13 1.20
N TRP A 233 13.38 -5.90 -0.07
CA TRP A 233 14.32 -4.89 -0.52
C TRP A 233 13.66 -4.01 -1.56
N ARG A 234 13.81 -2.71 -1.39
CA ARG A 234 13.41 -1.71 -2.37
C ARG A 234 14.62 -1.34 -3.21
N CYS A 235 14.46 -1.40 -4.53
CA CYS A 235 15.48 -0.93 -5.46
C CYS A 235 15.68 0.59 -5.31
N GLY A 236 16.91 1.03 -5.05
CA GLY A 236 17.25 2.46 -5.05
C GLY A 236 17.07 3.13 -6.41
N ASN A 237 17.23 2.36 -7.50
CA ASN A 237 17.10 2.87 -8.87
C ASN A 237 15.63 2.96 -9.34
N CYS A 238 14.89 1.85 -9.34
CA CYS A 238 13.55 1.80 -9.94
C CYS A 238 12.40 1.75 -8.94
N GLY A 239 12.69 1.71 -7.64
CA GLY A 239 11.69 1.59 -6.58
C GLY A 239 10.94 0.26 -6.54
N HIS A 240 11.31 -0.72 -7.38
CA HIS A 240 10.74 -2.07 -7.33
C HIS A 240 11.02 -2.72 -5.97
N VAL A 241 10.00 -3.34 -5.40
CA VAL A 241 10.09 -4.08 -4.14
C VAL A 241 10.27 -5.56 -4.48
N ASP A 242 11.43 -6.10 -4.18
CA ASP A 242 11.77 -7.52 -4.33
C ASP A 242 11.58 -8.24 -2.99
N MET A 243 10.80 -9.32 -2.99
CA MET A 243 10.42 -10.08 -1.81
C MET A 243 10.83 -11.54 -1.97
N ARG A 244 11.86 -11.97 -1.22
CA ARG A 244 12.26 -13.38 -1.17
C ARG A 244 12.06 -13.94 0.23
N ALA A 245 10.81 -14.17 0.63
CA ALA A 245 10.52 -15.11 1.70
C ALA A 245 10.55 -16.52 1.12
N ASP A 246 11.75 -17.07 0.91
CA ASP A 246 11.90 -18.51 0.74
C ASP A 246 13.34 -19.01 0.95
N PRO A 247 13.58 -19.88 1.95
CA PRO A 247 14.79 -20.70 2.05
C PRO A 247 14.85 -21.83 0.99
N SER A 248 13.78 -22.08 0.22
CA SER A 248 13.69 -23.21 -0.72
C SER A 248 14.23 -22.94 -2.13
N HIS A 249 14.83 -21.78 -2.41
CA HIS A 249 15.70 -21.61 -3.58
C HIS A 249 17.04 -22.35 -3.37
N ARG A 250 16.98 -23.69 -3.27
CA ARG A 250 18.08 -24.52 -3.76
C ARG A 250 18.20 -24.19 -5.25
N ARG A 251 19.21 -23.40 -5.62
CA ARG A 251 19.76 -23.45 -6.97
C ARG A 251 20.04 -24.91 -7.24
N VAL A 252 19.19 -25.58 -8.03
CA VAL A 252 19.56 -26.82 -8.68
C VAL A 252 20.62 -26.40 -9.67
N SER A 253 21.88 -26.47 -9.25
CA SER A 253 23.00 -26.45 -10.16
C SER A 253 22.73 -27.54 -11.19
N SER A 254 22.59 -27.13 -12.44
CA SER A 254 22.66 -28.02 -13.58
C SER A 254 23.96 -28.81 -13.48
N PHE A 255 23.86 -30.05 -13.01
CA PHE A 255 24.92 -31.04 -13.13
C PHE A 255 25.13 -31.28 -14.62
N LYS A 256 26.27 -30.83 -15.13
CA LYS A 256 26.84 -31.37 -16.35
C LYS A 256 27.37 -32.77 -16.03
N GLY A 257 26.81 -33.77 -16.69
CA GLY A 257 27.43 -35.04 -17.04
C GLY A 257 27.22 -35.22 -18.53
#